data_AF-A0A4Q7Q8D4-F1
#
_entry.id   AF-A0A4Q7Q8D4-F1
#
_cell.length_a   1.000
_cell.length_b   1.000
_cell.length_c   1.000
_cell.angle_alpha   90.00
_cell.angle_beta   90.00
_cell.angle_gamma   90.00
#
_symmetry.space_group_name_H-M   'P 1'
#
loop_
_entity.id
_entity.type
_entity.pdbx_description
1 polymer ?
#
loop_
_entity_poly.entity_id
_entity_poly.type
_entity_poly.pdbx_seq_one_letter_code
_entity_poly.pdbx_strand_id
1 'polypeptide(L)'
;MAKENHFFATRNDLVSNLMALEENRPLKYIRCGSFEDIDFIEYTSIFEFQDLGINISGNRLDDAFLVIDQSTNLNYRAVEQERDGSLRYFIDQSANDDSIVFSQGGIYKNDYFIWGRISSVKDNEHSKSLYKDFINSFKKHYKKVKGVYFGQEAYEIAPLKRLITMDFQQDFEYDFKI
;
A
#
# COMPACT_ATOMS: atom_id res chain seq x y z
N MET A 1 -17.17 -6.03 6.42
CA MET A 1 -17.31 -5.49 5.04
C MET A 1 -15.94 -5.00 4.59
N ALA A 2 -15.55 -5.23 3.34
CA ALA A 2 -14.27 -4.72 2.83
C ALA A 2 -14.21 -3.19 2.90
N LYS A 3 -13.04 -2.64 3.26
CA LYS A 3 -12.82 -1.19 3.37
C LYS A 3 -11.55 -0.81 2.64
N GLU A 4 -11.57 0.38 2.03
CA GLU A 4 -10.37 0.99 1.48
C GLU A 4 -10.38 2.52 1.64
N ASN A 5 -9.20 3.10 1.75
CA ASN A 5 -8.97 4.54 1.58
C ASN A 5 -7.78 4.75 0.66
N HIS A 6 -7.82 5.86 -0.07
CA HIS A 6 -6.79 6.26 -1.01
C HIS A 6 -6.06 7.50 -0.51
N PHE A 7 -4.81 7.65 -0.95
CA PHE A 7 -4.00 8.81 -0.61
C PHE A 7 -3.01 9.17 -1.72
N PHE A 8 -2.56 10.41 -1.76
CA PHE A 8 -1.34 10.82 -2.44
C PHE A 8 -0.30 11.20 -1.39
N ALA A 9 0.90 10.64 -1.49
CA ALA A 9 1.98 10.86 -0.54
C ALA A 9 3.33 10.74 -1.24
N THR A 10 4.22 11.69 -0.96
CA THR A 10 5.65 11.54 -1.27
C THR A 10 6.31 10.60 -0.27
N ARG A 11 7.60 10.28 -0.49
CA ARG A 11 8.39 9.57 0.51
C ARG A 11 8.39 10.27 1.86
N ASN A 12 8.58 11.60 1.89
CA ASN A 12 8.64 12.36 3.14
C ASN A 12 7.29 12.34 3.88
N ASP A 13 6.18 12.43 3.13
CA ASP A 13 4.85 12.29 3.70
C ASP A 13 4.67 10.91 4.34
N LEU A 14 5.07 9.84 3.63
CA LEU A 14 5.00 8.47 4.15
C LEU A 14 5.86 8.28 5.39
N VAL A 15 7.11 8.73 5.38
CA VAL A 15 8.03 8.63 6.53
C VAL A 15 7.47 9.36 7.74
N SER A 16 7.07 10.63 7.57
CA SER A 16 6.54 11.43 8.68
C SER A 16 5.25 10.85 9.28
N ASN A 17 4.43 10.19 8.46
CA ASN A 17 3.16 9.60 8.87
C ASN A 17 3.28 8.20 9.48
N LEU A 18 4.18 7.36 8.96
CA LEU A 18 4.27 5.94 9.37
C LEU A 18 5.24 5.73 10.53
N MET A 19 6.17 6.65 10.77
CA MET A 19 7.19 6.49 11.82
C MET A 19 6.55 6.33 13.22
N ALA A 20 5.64 7.22 13.60
CA ALA A 20 4.94 7.11 14.87
C ALA A 20 4.03 5.87 14.95
N LEU A 21 3.56 5.36 13.81
CA LEU A 21 2.74 4.15 13.78
C LEU A 21 3.59 2.92 14.09
N GLU A 22 4.74 2.77 13.42
CA GLU A 22 5.68 1.65 13.63
C GLU A 22 6.31 1.68 15.04
N GLU A 23 6.52 2.86 15.63
CA GLU A 23 6.97 3.01 17.01
C GLU A 23 5.95 2.47 18.04
N ASN A 24 4.66 2.66 17.78
CA ASN A 24 3.59 2.28 18.71
C ASN A 24 3.06 0.86 18.49
N ARG A 25 3.26 0.31 17.29
CA ARG A 25 2.79 -1.01 16.90
C ARG A 25 3.88 -1.68 16.08
N PRO A 26 4.57 -2.70 16.62
CA PRO A 26 5.56 -3.45 15.86
C PRO A 26 4.88 -4.20 14.70
N LEU A 27 5.27 -3.85 13.47
CA LEU A 27 4.71 -4.39 12.23
C LEU A 27 5.77 -5.12 11.42
N LYS A 28 5.31 -5.90 10.46
CA LYS A 28 6.14 -6.35 9.34
C LYS A 28 5.39 -6.25 8.02
N TYR A 29 6.17 -6.06 6.97
CA TYR A 29 5.70 -5.78 5.61
C TYR A 29 6.26 -6.84 4.66
N ILE A 30 5.38 -7.48 3.90
CA ILE A 30 5.74 -8.50 2.93
C ILE A 30 5.10 -8.14 1.60
N ARG A 31 5.88 -8.12 0.51
CA ARG A 31 5.34 -7.78 -0.82
C ARG A 31 4.23 -8.78 -1.18
N CYS A 32 3.06 -8.26 -1.53
CA CYS A 32 1.97 -9.08 -2.08
C CYS A 32 2.32 -9.53 -3.50
N GLY A 33 1.84 -10.70 -3.88
CA GLY A 33 2.03 -11.20 -5.24
C GLY A 33 2.08 -12.70 -5.32
N SER A 34 2.60 -13.16 -6.46
CA SER A 34 2.83 -14.57 -6.78
C SER A 34 4.33 -14.78 -7.00
N PHE A 35 4.89 -15.75 -6.27
CA PHE A 35 6.32 -16.02 -6.21
C PHE A 35 6.62 -17.45 -6.65
N GLU A 36 7.85 -17.69 -7.11
CA GLU A 36 8.34 -19.02 -7.51
C GLU A 36 8.92 -19.80 -6.33
N ASP A 37 9.25 -19.10 -5.24
CA ASP A 37 9.88 -19.60 -4.03
C ASP A 37 9.16 -19.05 -2.78
N ILE A 38 9.42 -19.66 -1.62
CA ILE A 38 8.98 -19.30 -0.28
C ILE A 38 9.96 -18.40 0.48
N ASP A 39 11.09 -18.03 -0.13
CA ASP A 39 12.07 -17.08 0.42
C ASP A 39 11.55 -15.64 0.32
N PHE A 40 10.46 -15.34 1.04
CA PHE A 40 9.86 -14.01 1.07
C PHE A 40 10.72 -13.05 1.89
N ILE A 41 10.92 -11.85 1.36
CA ILE A 41 11.53 -10.75 2.12
C ILE A 41 10.49 -10.17 3.06
N GLU A 42 10.77 -10.25 4.36
CA GLU A 42 10.03 -9.55 5.41
C GLU A 42 10.79 -8.30 5.83
N TYR A 43 10.15 -7.13 5.70
CA TYR A 43 10.69 -5.88 6.23
C TYR A 43 10.10 -5.62 7.61
N THR A 44 10.94 -5.28 8.60
CA THR A 44 10.46 -4.90 9.94
C THR A 44 10.05 -3.43 10.04
N SER A 45 10.45 -2.64 9.05
CA SER A 45 10.00 -1.28 8.83
C SER A 45 9.80 -1.07 7.33
N ILE A 46 8.74 -0.35 6.94
CA ILE A 46 8.53 0.00 5.53
C ILE A 46 9.65 0.90 4.99
N PHE A 47 10.43 1.54 5.87
CA PHE A 47 11.56 2.40 5.48
C PHE A 47 12.77 1.61 4.97
N GLU A 48 12.84 0.31 5.24
CA GLU A 48 13.82 -0.60 4.66
C GLU A 48 13.61 -0.79 3.15
N PHE A 49 12.39 -0.54 2.67
CA PHE A 49 12.07 -0.60 1.25
C PHE A 49 12.67 0.61 0.51
N GLN A 50 13.66 0.35 -0.36
CA GLN A 50 14.45 1.39 -1.01
C GLN A 50 13.60 2.32 -1.87
N ASP A 51 12.64 1.76 -2.62
CA ASP A 51 11.78 2.51 -3.54
C ASP A 51 10.54 3.10 -2.85
N LEU A 52 10.55 3.25 -1.52
CA LEU A 52 9.45 3.88 -0.80
C LEU A 52 9.17 5.29 -1.34
N GLY A 53 7.93 5.52 -1.79
CA GLY A 53 7.46 6.76 -2.40
C GLY A 53 7.70 6.87 -3.90
N ILE A 54 8.29 5.85 -4.52
CA ILE A 54 8.52 5.75 -5.96
C ILE A 54 7.59 4.68 -6.53
N ASN A 55 6.87 5.02 -7.60
CA ASN A 55 6.10 4.05 -8.36
C ASN A 55 6.88 3.70 -9.63
N ILE A 56 7.07 2.41 -9.91
CA ILE A 56 7.97 1.92 -10.96
C ILE A 56 7.22 1.67 -12.27
N SER A 57 5.97 1.21 -12.17
CA SER A 57 5.16 0.79 -13.31
C SER A 57 4.27 1.89 -13.91
N GLY A 58 3.97 2.94 -13.14
CA GLY A 58 2.90 3.90 -13.43
C GLY A 58 1.49 3.36 -13.16
N ASN A 59 1.38 2.18 -12.54
CA ASN A 59 0.13 1.50 -12.23
C ASN A 59 -0.17 1.54 -10.72
N ARG A 60 -1.44 1.67 -10.34
CA ARG A 60 -1.85 1.65 -8.92
C ARG A 60 -1.66 0.28 -8.23
N LEU A 61 -1.54 -0.79 -9.01
CA LEU A 61 -1.37 -2.17 -8.56
C LEU A 61 0.10 -2.54 -8.35
N ASP A 62 1.00 -1.57 -8.56
CA ASP A 62 2.40 -1.70 -8.14
C ASP A 62 2.51 -1.97 -6.63
N ASP A 63 3.74 -2.20 -6.19
CA ASP A 63 4.17 -2.40 -4.80
C ASP A 63 3.10 -2.26 -3.72
N ALA A 64 2.40 -3.36 -3.55
CA ALA A 64 1.47 -3.61 -2.47
C ALA A 64 2.13 -4.51 -1.45
N PHE A 65 2.00 -4.15 -0.18
CA PHE A 65 2.54 -4.90 0.95
C PHE A 65 1.40 -5.44 1.79
N LEU A 66 1.48 -6.72 2.13
CA LEU A 66 0.73 -7.30 3.22
C LEU A 66 1.35 -6.76 4.51
N VAL A 67 0.52 -6.18 5.36
CA VAL A 67 0.94 -5.65 6.67
C VAL A 67 0.28 -6.49 7.75
N ILE A 68 1.10 -7.01 8.65
CA ILE A 68 0.69 -7.78 9.82
C ILE A 68 1.50 -7.35 11.04
N ASP A 69 1.02 -7.67 12.24
CA ASP A 69 1.81 -7.49 13.46
C ASP A 69 3.09 -8.33 13.38
N GLN A 70 4.20 -7.81 13.89
CA GLN A 70 5.51 -8.46 13.78
C GLN A 70 5.52 -9.86 14.43
N SER A 71 4.73 -10.07 15.49
CA SER A 71 4.57 -11.36 16.16
C SER A 71 3.70 -12.36 15.41
N THR A 72 2.99 -11.94 14.37
CA THR A 72 2.06 -12.79 13.62
C THR A 72 2.81 -13.59 12.57
N ASN A 73 2.51 -14.89 12.50
CA ASN A 73 3.08 -15.77 11.48
C ASN A 73 2.49 -15.42 10.11
N LEU A 74 3.37 -15.33 9.11
CA LEU A 74 2.97 -15.19 7.72
C LEU A 74 2.46 -16.54 7.21
N ASN A 75 1.28 -16.54 6.59
CA ASN A 75 0.79 -17.67 5.81
C ASN A 75 0.88 -17.35 4.31
N TYR A 76 1.12 -18.37 3.51
CA TYR A 76 1.09 -18.29 2.05
C TYR A 76 0.22 -19.41 1.49
N ARG A 77 -0.30 -19.21 0.28
CA ARG A 77 -1.03 -20.27 -0.44
C ARG A 77 -0.14 -20.82 -1.55
N ALA A 78 0.09 -22.13 -1.55
CA ALA A 78 0.73 -22.81 -2.67
C ALA A 78 -0.34 -23.22 -3.69
N VAL A 79 -0.18 -22.80 -4.95
CA VAL A 79 -1.16 -23.04 -6.01
C VAL A 79 -0.43 -23.57 -7.25
N GLU A 80 -0.80 -24.78 -7.65
CA GLU A 80 -0.35 -25.39 -8.89
C GLU A 80 -1.01 -24.68 -10.08
N GLN A 81 -0.20 -24.25 -11.05
CA GLN A 81 -0.66 -23.54 -12.23
C GLN A 81 -1.20 -24.53 -13.27
N GLU A 82 -2.44 -24.33 -13.73
CA GLU A 82 -3.08 -25.24 -14.70
C GLU A 82 -2.32 -25.38 -16.03
N ARG A 83 -1.55 -24.35 -16.40
CA ARG A 83 -0.87 -24.29 -17.71
C ARG A 83 0.34 -25.22 -17.80
N ASP A 84 1.14 -25.32 -16.74
CA ASP A 84 2.45 -25.98 -16.76
C ASP A 84 2.74 -26.83 -15.52
N GLY A 85 1.80 -26.93 -14.58
CA GLY A 85 1.97 -27.66 -13.32
C GLY A 85 2.98 -27.00 -12.37
N SER A 86 3.46 -25.78 -12.67
CA SER A 86 4.39 -25.08 -11.79
C SER A 86 3.70 -24.68 -10.49
N LEU A 87 4.45 -24.73 -9.38
CA LEU A 87 3.94 -24.28 -8.09
C LEU A 87 4.23 -22.78 -7.94
N ARG A 88 3.21 -22.00 -7.58
CA ARG A 88 3.33 -20.58 -7.24
C ARG A 88 2.88 -20.35 -5.81
N TYR A 89 3.59 -19.48 -5.10
CA TYR A 89 3.27 -19.12 -3.72
C TYR A 89 2.69 -17.72 -3.66
N PHE A 90 1.50 -17.58 -3.09
CA PHE A 90 0.76 -16.33 -3.05
C PHE A 90 0.81 -15.71 -1.65
N ILE A 91 1.21 -14.44 -1.60
CA ILE A 91 1.11 -13.57 -0.42
C ILE A 91 -0.06 -12.62 -0.61
N ASP A 92 -1.14 -12.85 0.12
CA ASP A 92 -2.36 -12.05 0.10
C ASP A 92 -3.17 -12.19 1.40
N GLN A 93 -4.24 -11.41 1.53
CA GLN A 93 -5.13 -11.41 2.70
C GLN A 93 -6.02 -12.66 2.82
N SER A 94 -6.04 -13.55 1.82
CA SER A 94 -6.92 -14.73 1.82
C SER A 94 -6.45 -15.80 2.81
N ALA A 95 -5.13 -15.90 3.01
CA ALA A 95 -4.52 -16.77 4.02
C ALA A 95 -4.10 -16.02 5.31
N ASN A 96 -4.22 -14.69 5.32
CA ASN A 96 -3.75 -13.84 6.41
C ASN A 96 -4.89 -12.96 6.89
N ASP A 97 -5.76 -13.51 7.73
CA ASP A 97 -6.99 -12.81 8.09
C ASP A 97 -6.76 -11.56 8.94
N ASP A 98 -5.71 -11.56 9.76
CA ASP A 98 -5.34 -10.47 10.67
C ASP A 98 -4.38 -9.48 10.00
N SER A 99 -4.68 -9.10 8.75
CA SER A 99 -3.83 -8.26 7.92
C SER A 99 -4.57 -7.09 7.27
N ILE A 100 -3.79 -6.17 6.72
CA ILE A 100 -4.25 -5.19 5.72
C ILE A 100 -3.30 -5.23 4.51
N VAL A 101 -3.69 -4.56 3.43
CA VAL A 101 -2.79 -4.27 2.30
C VAL A 101 -2.51 -2.78 2.23
N PHE A 102 -1.24 -2.44 2.16
CA PHE A 102 -0.71 -1.11 1.95
C PHE A 102 -0.04 -1.04 0.57
N SER A 103 -0.70 -0.38 -0.39
CA SER A 103 -0.11 0.00 -1.67
C SER A 103 0.46 1.41 -1.52
N GLN A 104 1.78 1.56 -1.71
CA GLN A 104 2.46 2.82 -1.41
C GLN A 104 2.11 3.97 -2.37
N GLY A 105 1.66 3.66 -3.58
CA GLY A 105 1.53 4.67 -4.64
C GLY A 105 2.90 5.28 -4.98
N GLY A 106 2.94 6.59 -5.16
CA GLY A 106 4.19 7.35 -5.29
C GLY A 106 4.35 8.06 -6.63
N ILE A 107 5.53 8.61 -6.86
CA ILE A 107 5.83 9.38 -8.07
C ILE A 107 6.39 8.44 -9.15
N TYR A 108 5.84 8.53 -10.35
CA TYR A 108 6.32 7.83 -11.55
C TYR A 108 6.83 8.85 -12.57
N LYS A 109 8.05 8.62 -13.09
CA LYS A 109 8.73 9.45 -14.12
C LYS A 109 8.69 10.96 -13.83
N ASN A 110 8.67 11.36 -12.57
CA ASN A 110 8.53 12.74 -12.10
C ASN A 110 7.21 13.45 -12.45
N ASP A 111 6.45 13.05 -13.45
CA ASP A 111 5.26 13.80 -13.90
C ASP A 111 3.94 13.24 -13.37
N TYR A 112 3.93 11.95 -13.01
CA TYR A 112 2.72 11.23 -12.63
C TYR A 112 2.75 10.94 -11.14
N PHE A 113 1.69 11.32 -10.45
CA PHE A 113 1.49 10.96 -9.06
C PHE A 113 0.47 9.84 -9.01
N ILE A 114 0.90 8.64 -8.63
CA ILE A 114 0.03 7.48 -8.50
C ILE A 114 -0.49 7.44 -7.06
N TRP A 115 -1.81 7.31 -6.88
CA TRP A 115 -2.35 7.18 -5.54
C TRP A 115 -1.94 5.88 -4.85
N GLY A 116 -1.71 5.95 -3.55
CA GLY A 116 -1.61 4.78 -2.70
C GLY A 116 -2.97 4.36 -2.16
N ARG A 117 -3.00 3.18 -1.54
CA ARG A 117 -4.21 2.58 -1.00
C ARG A 117 -3.92 1.82 0.29
N ILE A 118 -4.82 1.93 1.25
CA ILE A 118 -4.90 1.03 2.41
C ILE A 118 -6.21 0.29 2.33
N SER A 119 -6.18 -1.04 2.39
CA SER A 119 -7.39 -1.87 2.32
C SER A 119 -7.38 -3.05 3.29
N SER A 120 -8.58 -3.43 3.75
CA SER A 120 -8.83 -4.64 4.54
C SER A 120 -10.01 -5.39 3.93
N VAL A 121 -9.85 -6.68 3.65
CA VAL A 121 -10.94 -7.54 3.16
C VAL A 121 -11.67 -8.24 4.29
N LYS A 122 -10.99 -8.49 5.41
CA LYS A 122 -11.56 -9.12 6.60
C LYS A 122 -12.13 -8.08 7.56
N ASP A 123 -13.10 -8.53 8.35
CA ASP A 123 -13.85 -7.72 9.32
C ASP A 123 -13.65 -8.20 10.76
N ASN A 124 -12.57 -8.95 11.02
CA ASN A 124 -12.20 -9.34 12.39
C ASN A 124 -11.64 -8.14 13.17
N GLU A 125 -11.50 -8.30 14.48
CA GLU A 125 -11.09 -7.20 15.37
C GLU A 125 -9.65 -6.74 15.10
N HIS A 126 -8.74 -7.67 14.80
CA HIS A 126 -7.33 -7.36 14.54
C HIS A 126 -7.13 -6.55 13.26
N SER A 127 -7.70 -7.00 12.12
CA SER A 127 -7.62 -6.28 10.85
C SER A 127 -8.29 -4.91 10.95
N LYS A 128 -9.42 -4.81 11.67
CA LYS A 128 -10.09 -3.53 11.95
C LYS A 128 -9.21 -2.58 12.75
N SER A 129 -8.55 -3.07 13.79
CA SER A 129 -7.63 -2.28 14.62
C SER A 129 -6.45 -1.80 13.78
N LEU A 130 -5.78 -2.70 13.05
CA LEU A 130 -4.62 -2.37 12.22
C LEU A 130 -4.99 -1.33 11.15
N TYR A 131 -6.09 -1.56 10.44
CA TYR A 131 -6.61 -0.60 9.47
C TYR A 131 -6.89 0.76 10.11
N LYS A 132 -7.53 0.78 11.29
CA LYS A 132 -7.86 2.02 12.01
C LYS A 132 -6.61 2.80 12.42
N ASP A 133 -5.55 2.12 12.84
CA ASP A 133 -4.29 2.76 13.25
C ASP A 133 -3.66 3.50 12.06
N PHE A 134 -3.60 2.85 10.90
CA PHE A 134 -3.20 3.50 9.65
C PHE A 134 -4.07 4.72 9.37
N ILE A 135 -5.40 4.54 9.25
CA ILE A 135 -6.29 5.66 8.92
C ILE A 135 -6.21 6.82 9.91
N ASN A 136 -6.00 6.54 11.20
CA ASN A 136 -5.82 7.57 12.21
C ASN A 136 -4.52 8.35 12.03
N SER A 137 -3.43 7.69 11.63
CA SER A 137 -2.19 8.38 11.31
C SER A 137 -2.40 9.36 10.16
N PHE A 138 -3.01 8.89 9.06
CA PHE A 138 -3.30 9.73 7.88
C PHE A 138 -4.22 10.91 8.27
N LYS A 139 -5.26 10.70 9.07
CA LYS A 139 -6.15 11.79 9.53
C LYS A 139 -5.44 12.88 10.30
N LYS A 140 -4.37 12.57 11.02
CA LYS A 140 -3.63 13.52 11.86
C LYS A 140 -2.70 14.41 11.03
N HIS A 141 -2.11 13.85 9.99
CA HIS A 141 -1.02 14.53 9.25
C HIS A 141 -1.42 14.97 7.85
N TYR A 142 -2.50 14.44 7.27
CA TYR A 142 -2.86 14.66 5.86
C TYR A 142 -4.13 15.50 5.73
N LYS A 143 -4.20 16.24 4.62
CA LYS A 143 -5.40 16.97 4.21
C LYS A 143 -6.35 16.04 3.44
N LYS A 144 -7.64 16.06 3.76
CA LYS A 144 -8.65 15.28 3.01
C LYS A 144 -9.32 16.13 1.93
N VAL A 145 -9.22 15.69 0.67
CA VAL A 145 -9.82 16.34 -0.51
C VAL A 145 -10.67 15.32 -1.26
N LYS A 146 -11.97 15.59 -1.42
CA LYS A 146 -12.94 14.72 -2.13
C LYS A 146 -12.83 13.23 -1.75
N GLY A 147 -12.59 12.93 -0.47
CA GLY A 147 -12.49 11.56 0.04
C GLY A 147 -11.07 10.97 0.04
N VAL A 148 -10.09 11.59 -0.61
CA VAL A 148 -8.69 11.14 -0.72
C VAL A 148 -7.80 11.95 0.23
N TYR A 149 -6.85 11.29 0.89
CA TYR A 149 -5.88 11.99 1.74
C TYR A 149 -4.68 12.48 0.93
N PHE A 150 -4.18 13.66 1.24
CA PHE A 150 -2.99 14.24 0.64
C PHE A 150 -1.99 14.56 1.75
N GLY A 151 -0.79 13.97 1.65
CA GLY A 151 0.36 14.42 2.42
C GLY A 151 0.62 15.90 2.16
N GLN A 152 1.32 16.57 3.08
CA GLN A 152 1.55 18.00 2.97
C GLN A 152 2.36 18.33 1.71
N GLU A 153 3.49 17.63 1.50
CA GLU A 153 4.33 17.82 0.31
C GLU A 153 3.55 17.40 -0.93
N ALA A 154 2.84 16.27 -0.86
CA ALA A 154 2.00 15.79 -1.95
C ALA A 154 0.95 16.81 -2.40
N TYR A 155 0.30 17.50 -1.46
CA TYR A 155 -0.70 18.52 -1.75
C TYR A 155 -0.09 19.74 -2.45
N GLU A 156 1.11 20.14 -2.02
CA GLU A 156 1.84 21.29 -2.59
C GLU A 156 2.29 21.04 -4.02
N ILE A 157 2.78 19.83 -4.32
CA ILE A 157 3.26 19.50 -5.67
C ILE A 157 2.15 19.03 -6.61
N ALA A 158 0.96 18.68 -6.10
CA ALA A 158 -0.13 18.13 -6.89
C ALA A 158 -0.52 18.95 -8.13
N PRO A 159 -0.54 20.31 -8.11
CA PRO A 159 -0.82 21.11 -9.31
C PRO A 159 0.20 20.95 -10.44
N LEU A 160 1.40 20.45 -10.13
CA LEU A 160 2.49 20.22 -11.09
C LEU A 160 2.53 18.79 -11.61
N LYS A 161 1.61 17.92 -11.17
CA LYS A 161 1.58 16.49 -11.50
C LYS A 161 0.26 16.12 -12.14
N ARG A 162 0.27 15.05 -12.94
CA ARG A 162 -0.93 14.33 -13.33
C ARG A 162 -1.31 13.34 -12.24
N LEU A 163 -2.51 13.43 -11.68
CA LEU A 163 -2.94 12.62 -10.52
C LEU A 163 -3.66 11.35 -10.99
N ILE A 164 -2.97 10.22 -10.92
CA ILE A 164 -3.39 8.94 -11.50
C ILE A 164 -4.11 8.07 -10.46
N THR A 165 -5.27 7.56 -10.85
CA THR A 165 -6.12 6.69 -10.02
C THR A 165 -6.11 5.22 -10.47
N MET A 166 -5.51 4.87 -11.59
CA MET A 166 -5.51 3.51 -12.14
C MET A 166 -4.20 3.16 -12.83
N ASP A 167 -3.94 3.78 -13.99
CA ASP A 167 -2.73 3.56 -14.78
C ASP A 167 -2.41 4.86 -15.55
N PHE A 168 -1.13 5.21 -15.65
CA PHE A 168 -0.68 6.45 -16.30
C PHE A 168 -1.04 6.52 -17.80
N GLN A 169 -1.30 5.39 -18.44
CA GLN A 169 -1.67 5.30 -19.85
C GLN A 169 -3.16 5.58 -20.10
N GLN A 170 -3.99 5.63 -19.06
CA GLN A 170 -5.42 5.91 -19.23
C GLN A 170 -5.68 7.36 -19.65
N ASP A 171 -6.90 7.61 -20.10
CA ASP A 171 -7.37 8.94 -20.50
C ASP A 171 -7.50 9.89 -19.29
N PHE A 172 -7.33 11.19 -19.54
CA PHE A 172 -7.38 12.25 -18.52
C PHE A 172 -8.71 12.37 -17.78
N GLU A 173 -9.78 11.78 -18.30
CA GLU A 173 -11.08 11.78 -17.62
C GLU A 173 -11.08 10.98 -16.32
N TYR A 174 -10.19 9.98 -16.21
CA TYR A 174 -10.05 9.11 -15.05
C TYR A 174 -9.10 9.67 -13.97
N ASP A 175 -8.41 10.78 -14.27
CA ASP A 175 -7.51 11.44 -13.33
C ASP A 175 -8.28 11.99 -12.13
N PHE A 176 -7.61 11.99 -10.97
CA PHE A 176 -8.15 12.67 -9.80
C PHE A 176 -8.09 14.18 -10.00
N LYS A 177 -9.22 14.86 -9.77
CA LYS A 177 -9.33 16.32 -9.88
C LYS A 177 -9.50 16.90 -8.48
N ILE A 178 -8.54 17.74 -8.06
CA ILE A 178 -8.61 18.50 -6.80
C ILE A 178 -9.83 19.42 -6.77
#